data_AF-A0A9X3QWQ5-F1
#
_entry.id   AF-A0A9X3QWQ5-F1
#
_cell.length_a   1.000
_cell.length_b   1.000
_cell.length_c   1.000
_cell.angle_alpha   90.00
_cell.angle_beta   90.00
_cell.angle_gamma   90.00
#
_symmetry.space_group_name_H-M   'P 1'
#
loop_
_entity.id
_entity.type
_entity.pdbx_description
1 polymer ?
#
loop_
_entity_poly.entity_id
_entity_poly.type
_entity_poly.pdbx_seq_one_letter_code
_entity_poly.pdbx_strand_id
1 'polypeptide(L)'
;MSQSEKSTSSDIVDRREGPKIEGFKVVSTRLRSSEYESFSRQARLLGLSDSMAIRVAVRRIAGFLEIDAETRQMMEAILHSIGALSNNIAALLCAYAENPTTDLGALQAERNAFGKSFADLDGLLRSILSVSRRRIDGCSMLADALQH
;
A
#
# COMPACT_ATOMS: atom_id res chain seq x y z
N MET A 1 0.84 21.47 66.60
CA MET A 1 0.02 22.20 65.60
C MET A 1 0.71 21.99 64.26
N SER A 2 0.57 20.86 63.59
CA SER A 2 -0.62 20.28 62.92
C SER A 2 -0.99 20.98 61.62
N GLN A 3 -1.16 20.12 60.60
CA GLN A 3 -1.82 20.27 59.29
C GLN A 3 -0.90 20.74 58.15
N SER A 4 -0.57 19.84 57.19
CA SER A 4 -1.40 19.42 56.03
C SER A 4 -1.16 20.41 54.88
N GLU A 5 -0.70 20.02 53.69
CA GLU A 5 -1.55 19.33 52.70
C GLU A 5 -0.75 18.50 51.68
N LYS A 6 -1.42 17.43 51.24
CA LYS A 6 -1.06 16.45 50.21
C LYS A 6 -1.40 16.96 48.81
N SER A 7 -0.73 16.33 47.83
CA SER A 7 -1.17 16.09 46.44
C SER A 7 -1.11 17.32 45.51
N THR A 8 -0.75 17.19 44.23
CA THR A 8 -1.19 16.13 43.32
C THR A 8 -0.27 16.09 42.10
N SER A 9 0.05 14.86 41.67
CA SER A 9 0.07 14.40 40.28
C SER A 9 0.37 15.42 39.18
N SER A 10 1.51 15.20 38.54
CA SER A 10 1.57 15.21 37.07
C SER A 10 2.82 14.43 36.71
N ASP A 11 2.79 13.11 36.95
CA ASP A 11 3.68 12.20 36.23
C ASP A 11 3.44 12.48 34.75
N ILE A 12 4.46 13.06 34.16
CA ILE A 12 4.54 13.51 32.78
C ILE A 12 4.10 12.32 31.94
N VAL A 13 2.90 12.42 31.39
CA VAL A 13 2.33 11.45 30.45
C VAL A 13 3.41 11.19 29.42
N ASP A 14 3.91 9.95 29.46
CA ASP A 14 4.83 9.37 28.50
C ASP A 14 4.34 9.77 27.12
N ARG A 15 5.02 10.77 26.56
CA ARG A 15 4.76 11.32 25.25
C ARG A 15 5.22 10.23 24.31
N ARG A 16 4.32 9.29 24.00
CA ARG A 16 4.47 8.25 22.98
C ARG A 16 5.25 8.89 21.84
N GLU A 17 6.53 8.56 21.76
CA GLU A 17 7.39 9.07 20.70
C GLU A 17 6.71 8.61 19.42
N GLY A 18 6.12 9.56 18.69
CA GLY A 18 5.65 9.29 17.35
C GLY A 18 6.82 8.69 16.58
N PRO A 19 6.57 7.74 15.66
CA PRO A 19 7.63 7.05 14.95
C PRO A 19 8.62 8.08 14.42
N LYS A 20 9.86 8.02 14.93
CA LYS A 20 10.93 8.92 14.53
C LYS A 20 11.09 8.74 13.03
N ILE A 21 10.64 9.72 12.25
CA ILE A 21 10.78 9.66 10.80
C ILE A 21 12.29 9.71 10.54
N GLU A 22 12.88 8.55 10.26
CA GLU A 22 14.28 8.47 9.90
C GLU A 22 14.53 9.38 8.69
N GLY A 23 15.51 10.28 8.82
CA GLY A 23 15.90 11.17 7.73
C GLY A 23 16.46 10.39 6.54
N PHE A 24 16.45 11.02 5.35
CA PHE A 24 16.98 10.39 4.14
C PHE A 24 18.48 10.08 4.26
N LYS A 25 18.89 8.93 3.72
CA LYS A 25 20.29 8.54 3.53
C LYS A 25 20.71 8.77 2.08
N VAL A 26 21.94 9.23 1.88
CA VAL A 26 22.52 9.45 0.55
C VAL A 26 23.38 8.25 0.16
N VAL A 27 23.11 7.69 -1.01
CA VAL A 27 23.96 6.69 -1.68
C VAL A 27 24.60 7.37 -2.88
N SER A 28 25.91 7.22 -3.04
CA SER A 28 26.65 7.82 -4.16
C SER A 28 27.57 6.78 -4.81
N THR A 29 27.71 6.88 -6.13
CA THR A 29 28.63 6.06 -6.92
C THR A 29 29.22 6.90 -8.05
N ARG A 30 30.44 6.57 -8.50
CA ARG A 30 31.09 7.21 -9.64
C ARG A 30 30.78 6.41 -10.90
N LEU A 31 30.32 7.10 -11.94
CA LEU A 31 30.07 6.54 -13.26
C LEU A 31 31.10 7.07 -14.25
N ARG A 32 31.46 6.27 -15.26
CA ARG A 32 32.16 6.76 -16.45
C ARG A 32 31.25 7.70 -17.21
N SER A 33 31.82 8.65 -17.98
CA SER A 33 31.01 9.60 -18.75
C SER A 33 30.02 8.91 -19.69
N SER A 34 30.43 7.82 -20.35
CA SER A 34 29.55 7.04 -21.23
C SER A 34 28.40 6.34 -20.49
N GLU A 35 28.65 5.83 -19.29
CA GLU A 35 27.62 5.21 -18.44
C GLU A 35 26.59 6.26 -17.99
N TYR A 36 27.07 7.42 -17.54
CA TYR A 36 26.21 8.53 -17.13
C TYR A 36 25.36 9.06 -18.28
N GLU A 37 25.96 9.33 -19.44
CA GLU A 37 25.24 9.87 -20.60
C GLU A 37 24.18 8.90 -21.12
N SER A 38 24.50 7.60 -21.16
CA SER A 38 23.55 6.56 -21.55
C SER A 38 22.37 6.50 -20.57
N PHE A 39 22.67 6.47 -19.27
CA PHE A 39 21.65 6.44 -18.21
C PHE A 39 20.75 7.69 -18.24
N SER A 40 21.34 8.90 -18.24
CA SER A 40 20.58 10.15 -18.20
C SER A 40 19.71 10.31 -19.44
N ARG A 41 20.18 9.90 -20.62
CA ARG A 41 19.37 9.89 -21.84
C ARG A 41 18.13 9.02 -21.69
N GLN A 42 18.29 7.79 -21.19
CA GLN A 42 17.17 6.88 -20.98
C GLN A 42 16.18 7.41 -19.94
N ALA A 43 16.66 7.96 -18.83
CA ALA A 43 15.82 8.56 -17.80
C ALA A 43 14.97 9.71 -18.36
N ARG A 44 15.59 10.61 -19.14
CA ARG A 44 14.89 11.76 -19.75
C ARG A 44 13.86 11.35 -20.80
N LEU A 45 14.10 10.30 -21.58
CA LEU A 45 13.10 9.76 -22.52
C LEU A 45 11.82 9.32 -21.81
N LEU A 46 11.92 8.94 -20.53
CA LEU A 46 10.80 8.56 -19.66
C LEU A 46 10.29 9.73 -18.80
N GLY A 47 10.79 10.96 -19.01
CA GLY A 47 10.41 12.14 -18.23
C GLY A 47 10.93 12.14 -16.80
N LEU A 48 11.94 11.32 -16.48
CA LEU A 48 12.51 11.21 -15.14
C LEU A 48 13.80 12.02 -15.00
N SER A 49 14.03 12.58 -13.81
CA SER A 49 15.36 13.05 -13.42
C SER A 49 16.27 11.88 -13.09
N ASP A 50 17.59 12.07 -13.22
CA ASP A 50 18.59 11.04 -12.88
C ASP A 50 18.38 10.50 -11.45
N SER A 51 18.15 11.39 -10.47
CA SER A 51 17.87 11.00 -9.08
C SER A 51 16.59 10.18 -8.92
N MET A 52 15.54 10.50 -9.68
CA MET A 52 14.28 9.75 -9.64
C MET A 52 14.45 8.36 -10.27
N ALA A 53 15.15 8.27 -11.40
CA ALA A 53 15.46 7.01 -12.05
C ALA A 53 16.30 6.09 -11.15
N ILE A 54 17.32 6.62 -10.46
CA ILE A 54 18.09 5.85 -9.46
C ILE A 54 17.19 5.41 -8.30
N ARG A 55 16.28 6.27 -7.83
CA ARG A 55 15.36 5.91 -6.74
C ARG A 55 14.45 4.76 -7.12
N VAL A 56 13.92 4.76 -8.34
CA VAL A 56 13.10 3.66 -8.88
C VAL A 56 13.93 2.38 -8.98
N ALA A 57 15.16 2.46 -9.51
CA ALA A 57 16.05 1.31 -9.62
C ALA A 57 16.37 0.69 -8.25
N VAL A 58 16.79 1.51 -7.28
CA VAL A 58 17.09 1.07 -5.91
C VAL A 58 15.88 0.42 -5.25
N ARG A 59 14.69 1.00 -5.41
CA ARG A 59 13.45 0.43 -4.85
C ARG A 59 13.12 -0.92 -5.45
N ARG A 60 13.24 -1.07 -6.76
CA ARG A 60 13.01 -2.35 -7.45
C ARG A 60 14.00 -3.41 -7.01
N ILE A 61 15.29 -3.06 -6.93
CA ILE A 61 16.35 -3.97 -6.49
C ILE A 61 16.12 -4.42 -5.04
N ALA A 62 15.78 -3.50 -4.15
CA ALA A 62 15.47 -3.81 -2.75
C ALA A 62 14.07 -4.43 -2.54
N GLY A 63 13.29 -4.61 -3.62
CA GLY A 63 11.95 -5.19 -3.59
C GLY A 63 10.92 -4.38 -2.80
N PHE A 64 11.04 -3.06 -2.81
CA PHE A 64 9.97 -2.20 -2.34
C PHE A 64 8.79 -2.27 -3.31
N LEU A 65 7.59 -2.46 -2.74
CA LEU A 65 6.33 -2.46 -3.48
C LEU A 65 6.03 -1.05 -3.99
N GLU A 66 6.16 -0.85 -5.29
CA GLU A 66 5.60 0.31 -5.99
C GLU A 66 4.25 -0.11 -6.58
N ILE A 67 3.16 0.23 -5.89
CA ILE A 67 1.82 0.12 -6.46
C ILE A 67 1.69 1.27 -7.47
N ASP A 68 1.68 0.93 -8.76
CA ASP A 68 1.47 1.89 -9.83
C ASP A 68 0.08 2.54 -9.71
N ALA A 69 -0.11 3.67 -10.41
CA ALA A 69 -1.33 4.46 -10.30
C ALA A 69 -2.58 3.69 -10.76
N GLU A 70 -2.46 2.82 -11.76
CA GLU A 70 -3.57 2.03 -12.30
C GLU A 70 -3.99 0.96 -11.29
N THR A 71 -3.03 0.21 -10.74
CA THR A 71 -3.28 -0.77 -9.69
C THR A 71 -3.90 -0.13 -8.45
N ARG A 72 -3.44 1.07 -8.07
CA ARG A 72 -4.04 1.82 -6.95
C ARG A 72 -5.49 2.22 -7.23
N GLN A 73 -5.76 2.76 -8.42
CA GLN A 73 -7.13 3.12 -8.82
C GLN A 73 -8.06 1.90 -8.84
N MET A 74 -7.57 0.75 -9.34
CA MET A 74 -8.32 -0.50 -9.27
C MET A 74 -8.62 -0.92 -7.84
N MET A 75 -7.64 -0.84 -6.92
CA MET A 75 -7.88 -1.12 -5.50
C MET A 75 -8.94 -0.19 -4.89
N GLU A 76 -8.84 1.12 -5.14
CA GLU A 76 -9.78 2.12 -4.64
C GLU A 76 -11.21 1.87 -5.16
N ALA A 77 -11.35 1.55 -6.45
CA ALA A 77 -12.64 1.25 -7.06
C ALA A 77 -13.29 -0.02 -6.49
N ILE A 78 -12.49 -1.07 -6.25
CA ILE A 78 -12.96 -2.32 -5.64
C ILE A 78 -13.39 -2.08 -4.18
N LEU A 79 -12.59 -1.35 -3.40
CA LEU A 79 -12.93 -1.00 -2.01
C LEU A 79 -14.23 -0.19 -1.92
N HIS A 80 -14.41 0.78 -2.81
CA HIS A 80 -15.65 1.56 -2.90
C HIS A 80 -16.86 0.67 -3.23
N SER A 81 -16.69 -0.26 -4.18
CA SER A 81 -17.75 -1.20 -4.57
C SER A 81 -18.14 -2.13 -3.41
N ILE A 82 -17.16 -2.68 -2.69
CA ILE A 82 -17.39 -3.51 -1.50
C ILE A 82 -18.15 -2.71 -0.42
N GLY A 83 -17.75 -1.45 -0.18
CA GLY A 83 -18.44 -0.58 0.78
C GLY A 83 -19.89 -0.33 0.41
N ALA A 84 -20.17 -0.02 -0.86
CA ALA A 84 -21.53 0.19 -1.34
C ALA A 84 -22.40 -1.08 -1.21
N LEU A 85 -21.87 -2.24 -1.63
CA LEU A 85 -22.58 -3.52 -1.53
C LEU A 85 -22.84 -3.92 -0.08
N SER A 86 -21.89 -3.68 0.82
CA SER A 86 -22.06 -3.91 2.27
C SER A 86 -23.21 -3.07 2.85
N ASN A 87 -23.30 -1.79 2.47
CA ASN A 87 -24.36 -0.89 2.90
C ASN A 87 -25.73 -1.33 2.35
N ASN A 88 -25.80 -1.76 1.09
CA ASN A 88 -27.03 -2.27 0.47
C ASN A 88 -27.53 -3.53 1.16
N ILE A 89 -26.64 -4.49 1.45
CA ILE A 89 -26.98 -5.73 2.17
C ILE A 89 -27.51 -5.39 3.57
N ALA A 90 -26.86 -4.46 4.29
CA ALA A 90 -27.32 -4.04 5.62
C ALA A 90 -28.71 -3.39 5.57
N ALA A 91 -28.96 -2.51 4.60
CA ALA A 91 -30.27 -1.88 4.40
C ALA A 91 -31.37 -2.90 4.10
N LEU A 92 -31.09 -3.89 3.25
CA LEU A 92 -32.03 -4.97 2.93
C LEU A 92 -32.33 -5.86 4.14
N LEU A 93 -31.33 -6.16 4.97
CA LEU A 93 -31.52 -6.94 6.20
C LEU A 93 -32.37 -6.18 7.22
N CYS A 94 -32.16 -4.86 7.38
CA CYS A 94 -33.00 -4.02 8.22
C CYS A 94 -34.44 -3.98 7.71
N ALA A 95 -34.65 -3.77 6.41
CA ALA A 95 -35.98 -3.77 5.79
C ALA A 95 -36.71 -5.12 5.96
N TYR A 96 -35.98 -6.24 5.89
CA TYR A 96 -36.52 -7.58 6.14
C TYR A 96 -36.90 -7.80 7.60
N ALA A 97 -36.10 -7.29 8.55
CA ALA A 97 -36.42 -7.36 9.97
C ALA A 97 -37.68 -6.55 10.32
N GLU A 98 -37.90 -5.42 9.64
CA GLU A 98 -39.08 -4.57 9.79
C GLU A 98 -40.31 -5.13 9.08
N ASN A 99 -40.13 -5.80 7.94
CA ASN A 99 -41.22 -6.40 7.18
C ASN A 99 -40.75 -7.68 6.44
N PRO A 100 -41.06 -8.89 6.96
CA PRO A 100 -40.53 -10.17 6.45
C PRO A 100 -41.10 -10.61 5.08
N THR A 101 -41.69 -9.69 4.32
CA THR A 101 -42.14 -9.88 2.93
C THR A 101 -41.11 -9.42 1.90
N THR A 102 -39.91 -8.99 2.31
CA THR A 102 -38.89 -8.47 1.38
C THR A 102 -38.41 -9.52 0.38
N ASP A 103 -38.10 -9.06 -0.84
CA ASP A 103 -37.60 -9.87 -1.94
C ASP A 103 -36.24 -10.52 -1.60
N LEU A 104 -36.29 -11.78 -1.18
CA LEU A 104 -35.11 -12.61 -0.91
C LEU A 104 -34.23 -12.80 -2.16
N GLY A 105 -34.79 -12.65 -3.36
CA GLY A 105 -34.05 -12.67 -4.62
C GLY A 105 -33.10 -11.48 -4.76
N ALA A 106 -33.57 -10.28 -4.42
CA ALA A 106 -32.73 -9.07 -4.39
C ALA A 106 -31.59 -9.18 -3.36
N LEU A 107 -31.86 -9.72 -2.16
CA LEU A 107 -30.83 -9.96 -1.14
C LEU A 107 -29.77 -10.98 -1.60
N GLN A 108 -30.19 -12.05 -2.28
CA GLN A 108 -29.27 -13.05 -2.82
C GLN A 108 -28.41 -12.48 -3.96
N ALA A 109 -28.98 -11.63 -4.81
CA ALA A 109 -28.25 -10.96 -5.88
C ALA A 109 -27.15 -10.03 -5.34
N GLU A 110 -27.47 -9.18 -4.35
CA GLU A 110 -26.49 -8.30 -3.69
C GLU A 110 -25.38 -9.09 -2.99
N ARG A 111 -25.73 -10.20 -2.32
CA ARG A 111 -24.74 -11.10 -1.68
C ARG A 111 -23.79 -11.74 -2.69
N ASN A 112 -24.31 -12.19 -3.83
CA ASN A 112 -23.49 -12.76 -4.90
C ASN A 112 -22.56 -11.70 -5.51
N ALA A 113 -23.05 -10.47 -5.71
CA ALA A 113 -22.25 -9.36 -6.19
C ALA A 113 -21.11 -9.00 -5.21
N PHE A 114 -21.42 -8.96 -3.91
CA PHE A 114 -20.42 -8.75 -2.86
C PHE A 114 -19.34 -9.82 -2.88
N GLY A 115 -19.73 -11.10 -2.96
CA GLY A 115 -18.79 -12.21 -3.04
C GLY A 115 -17.86 -12.11 -4.26
N LYS A 116 -18.38 -11.64 -5.40
CA LYS A 116 -17.58 -11.41 -6.61
C LYS A 116 -16.56 -10.28 -6.42
N SER A 117 -16.98 -9.11 -5.93
CA SER A 117 -16.06 -7.99 -5.67
C SER A 117 -14.99 -8.34 -4.63
N PHE A 118 -15.32 -9.16 -3.64
CA PHE A 118 -14.34 -9.65 -2.67
C PHE A 118 -13.33 -10.63 -3.31
N ALA A 119 -13.79 -11.52 -4.19
CA ALA A 119 -12.90 -12.42 -4.93
C ALA A 119 -11.95 -11.63 -5.88
N ASP A 120 -12.46 -10.58 -6.52
CA ASP A 120 -11.66 -9.68 -7.36
C ASP A 120 -10.59 -8.94 -6.52
N LEU A 121 -10.95 -8.48 -5.31
CA LEU A 121 -9.99 -7.91 -4.36
C LEU A 121 -8.91 -8.91 -3.93
N ASP A 122 -9.31 -10.13 -3.56
CA ASP A 122 -8.35 -11.18 -3.15
C ASP A 122 -7.40 -11.54 -4.30
N GLY A 123 -7.92 -11.62 -5.54
CA GLY A 123 -7.12 -11.84 -6.74
C GLY A 123 -6.09 -10.75 -6.98
N LEU A 124 -6.50 -9.48 -6.84
CA LEU A 124 -5.60 -8.33 -7.00
C LEU A 124 -4.54 -8.29 -5.88
N LEU A 125 -4.93 -8.55 -4.63
CA LEU A 125 -4.00 -8.64 -3.49
C LEU A 125 -2.99 -9.76 -3.67
N ARG A 126 -3.42 -10.94 -4.12
CA ARG A 126 -2.52 -12.06 -4.46
C ARG A 126 -1.59 -11.70 -5.61
N SER A 127 -2.07 -10.96 -6.62
CA SER A 127 -1.24 -10.46 -7.71
C SER A 127 -0.16 -9.52 -7.19
N ILE A 128 -0.52 -8.51 -6.39
CA ILE A 128 0.42 -7.57 -5.74
C ILE A 128 1.43 -8.32 -4.84
N LEU A 129 0.97 -9.28 -4.04
CA LEU A 129 1.84 -10.12 -3.20
C LEU A 129 2.70 -11.11 -4.00
N SER A 130 2.26 -11.50 -5.20
CA SER A 130 3.07 -12.29 -6.15
C SER A 130 4.15 -11.43 -6.82
N VAL A 131 3.91 -10.13 -6.98
CA VAL A 131 4.95 -9.17 -7.38
C VAL A 131 6.01 -9.04 -6.28
N SER A 132 5.65 -9.17 -5.00
CA SER A 132 6.64 -9.33 -3.91
C SER A 132 7.56 -10.54 -4.09
N ARG A 133 7.16 -11.54 -4.90
CA ARG A 133 7.97 -12.70 -5.28
C ARG A 133 9.08 -12.32 -6.28
N ARG A 134 8.92 -11.24 -7.07
CA ARG A 134 9.99 -10.62 -7.91
C ARG A 134 11.10 -9.94 -7.11
N ARG A 135 10.96 -9.82 -5.79
CA ARG A 135 12.06 -9.41 -4.88
C ARG A 135 13.25 -10.38 -4.97
N ILE A 136 13.01 -11.62 -5.42
CA ILE A 136 14.07 -12.58 -5.72
C ILE A 136 14.81 -12.17 -7.00
N ASP A 137 14.13 -11.64 -8.01
CA ASP A 137 14.77 -11.25 -9.28
C ASP A 137 15.74 -10.05 -9.11
N GLY A 138 15.39 -9.04 -8.31
CA GLY A 138 16.26 -7.86 -8.10
C GLY A 138 17.55 -8.16 -7.33
N CYS A 139 17.47 -9.02 -6.30
CA CYS A 139 18.65 -9.52 -5.60
C CYS A 139 19.47 -10.50 -6.47
N SER A 140 18.80 -11.35 -7.24
CA SER A 140 19.46 -12.23 -8.22
C SER A 140 20.22 -11.42 -9.28
N MET A 141 19.66 -10.34 -9.80
CA MET A 141 20.37 -9.45 -10.74
C MET A 141 21.68 -8.91 -10.17
N LEU A 142 21.70 -8.53 -8.88
CA LEU A 142 22.94 -8.11 -8.22
C LEU A 142 23.91 -9.28 -7.99
N ALA A 143 23.39 -10.46 -7.65
CA ALA A 143 24.20 -11.66 -7.45
C ALA A 143 24.86 -12.12 -8.76
N ASP A 144 24.15 -12.09 -9.87
CA ASP A 144 24.65 -12.44 -11.20
C ASP A 144 25.72 -11.44 -11.66
N ALA A 145 25.54 -10.15 -11.36
CA ALA A 145 26.51 -9.11 -11.67
C ALA A 145 27.82 -9.22 -10.85
N LEU A 146 27.85 -10.02 -9.77
CA LEU A 146 29.07 -10.30 -8.98
C LEU A 146 29.87 -11.48 -9.52
N GLN A 147 29.31 -12.27 -10.45
CA GLN A 147 29.95 -13.46 -11.02
C GLN A 147 30.74 -13.17 -12.31
N HIS A 148 30.82 -11.90 -12.71
CA HIS A 148 31.53 -11.39 -13.88
C HIS A 148 32.44 -10.22 -13.49
#